data_AF-A0A6B3IQ05-F1
#
_entry.id   AF-A0A6B3IQ05-F1
#
_cell.length_a   1.000
_cell.length_b   1.000
_cell.length_c   1.000
_cell.angle_alpha   90.00
_cell.angle_beta   90.00
_cell.angle_gamma   90.00
#
_symmetry.space_group_name_H-M   'P 1'
#
loop_
_entity.id
_entity.type
_entity.pdbx_description
1 polymer ?
#
loop_
_entity_poly.entity_id
_entity_poly.type
_entity_poly.pdbx_seq_one_letter_code
_entity_poly.pdbx_strand_id
1 'polypeptide(L)'
;VLGVADAVKDGSAAAVAQLRALGLRPVLLTGDNRAVADAVAREVGIDEVYAEVMPEGKVGVVKRLQAEGRSVAMVGDGVNDAAAL
;
A
#
# COMPACT_ATOMS: atom_id res chain seq x y z
N VAL A 1 -7.59 0.04 -24.08
CA VAL A 1 -7.72 -0.63 -22.75
C VAL A 1 -8.31 0.40 -21.80
N LEU A 2 -9.50 0.14 -21.25
CA LEU A 2 -10.14 0.96 -20.20
C LEU A 2 -9.86 0.28 -18.86
N GLY A 3 -9.09 0.91 -17.99
CA GLY A 3 -8.90 0.48 -16.60
C GLY A 3 -9.78 1.35 -15.70
N VAL A 4 -10.66 0.73 -14.92
CA VAL A 4 -11.36 1.41 -13.82
C VAL A 4 -10.42 1.36 -12.64
N ALA A 5 -9.77 2.48 -12.32
CA ALA A 5 -9.02 2.63 -11.07
C ALA A 5 -9.94 3.26 -10.03
N ASP A 6 -9.90 2.75 -8.80
CA ASP A 6 -10.57 3.40 -7.68
C ASP A 6 -9.96 4.78 -7.44
N ALA A 7 -10.82 5.78 -7.29
CA ALA A 7 -10.39 7.13 -6.96
C ALA A 7 -9.81 7.16 -5.54
N VAL A 8 -8.71 7.90 -5.37
CA VAL A 8 -8.16 8.20 -4.06
C VAL A 8 -9.23 8.93 -3.23
N LYS A 9 -9.46 8.49 -2.00
CA LYS A 9 -10.44 9.12 -1.11
C LYS A 9 -9.96 10.50 -0.68
N ASP A 10 -10.89 11.44 -0.56
CA ASP A 10 -10.62 12.75 0.01
C ASP A 10 -9.96 12.61 1.39
N GLY A 11 -8.86 13.33 1.58
CA GLY A 11 -8.08 13.30 2.83
C GLY A 11 -7.02 12.19 2.92
N SER A 12 -6.92 11.26 1.95
CA SER A 12 -5.88 10.22 1.96
C SER A 12 -4.46 10.79 2.03
N ALA A 13 -4.16 11.84 1.25
CA ALA A 13 -2.85 12.50 1.30
C ALA A 13 -2.54 13.11 2.69
N ALA A 14 -3.54 13.70 3.35
CA ALA A 14 -3.39 14.26 4.69
C ALA A 14 -3.15 13.15 5.73
N ALA A 15 -3.85 12.02 5.62
CA ALA A 15 -3.64 10.86 6.48
C ALA A 15 -2.22 10.28 6.31
N VAL A 16 -1.74 10.11 5.07
CA VAL A 16 -0.36 9.67 4.79
C VAL A 16 0.65 10.65 5.40
N ALA A 17 0.44 11.95 5.25
CA ALA A 17 1.31 12.97 5.84
C ALA A 17 1.35 12.88 7.38
N GLN A 18 0.21 12.63 8.04
CA GLN A 18 0.14 12.43 9.49
C GLN A 18 0.91 11.17 9.92
N LEU A 19 0.77 10.05 9.21
CA LEU A 19 1.54 8.84 9.49
C LEU A 19 3.05 9.09 9.39
N ARG A 20 3.49 9.83 8.36
CA ARG A 20 4.89 10.24 8.22
C ARG A 20 5.35 11.13 9.37
N ALA A 21 4.51 12.08 9.81
CA ALA A 21 4.82 12.96 10.94
C ALA A 21 4.96 12.19 12.27
N LEU A 22 4.30 11.03 12.41
CA LEU A 22 4.47 10.11 13.54
C LEU A 22 5.73 9.24 13.43
N GLY A 23 6.56 9.42 12.39
CA GLY A 23 7.76 8.62 12.16
C GLY A 23 7.49 7.27 11.50
N LEU A 24 6.26 7.02 11.03
CA LEU A 24 5.94 5.81 10.28
C LEU A 24 6.38 5.96 8.82
N ARG A 25 6.61 4.82 8.16
CA ARG A 25 6.96 4.74 6.74
C ARG A 25 5.82 4.05 5.97
N PRO A 26 4.85 4.83 5.44
CA PRO A 26 3.78 4.26 4.63
C PRO A 26 4.33 3.59 3.36
N VAL A 27 3.71 2.47 2.99
CA VAL A 27 4.04 1.67 1.80
C VAL A 27 2.73 1.35 1.08
N LEU A 28 2.68 1.52 -0.25
CA LEU A 28 1.53 1.13 -1.05
C LEU A 28 1.71 -0.32 -1.52
N LEU A 29 0.76 -1.18 -1.19
CA LEU A 29 0.72 -2.58 -1.61
C LEU A 29 -0.59 -2.81 -2.38
N THR A 30 -0.52 -3.01 -3.69
CA THR A 30 -1.69 -3.14 -4.57
C THR A 30 -1.51 -4.24 -5.62
N GLY A 31 -2.63 -4.79 -6.08
CA GLY A 31 -2.71 -5.68 -7.24
C GLY A 31 -2.79 -4.92 -8.58
N ASP A 32 -2.95 -3.60 -8.56
CA ASP A 32 -2.98 -2.79 -9.77
C ASP A 32 -1.65 -2.83 -10.52
N ASN A 33 -1.71 -2.51 -11.82
CA ASN A 33 -0.50 -2.35 -12.60
C ASN A 33 0.39 -1.22 -12.06
N ARG A 34 1.67 -1.30 -12.37
CA ARG A 34 2.68 -0.34 -11.91
C ARG A 34 2.31 1.13 -12.18
N ALA A 35 1.79 1.42 -13.38
CA ALA A 35 1.51 2.80 -13.78
C ALA A 35 0.42 3.46 -12.92
N VAL A 36 -0.64 2.71 -12.60
CA VAL A 36 -1.72 3.15 -11.71
C VAL A 36 -1.21 3.30 -10.29
N ALA A 37 -0.50 2.28 -9.78
CA ALA A 37 0.04 2.29 -8.43
C ALA A 37 0.98 3.48 -8.17
N ASP A 38 1.88 3.78 -9.11
CA ASP A 38 2.82 4.90 -9.00
C ASP A 38 2.10 6.26 -9.10
N ALA A 39 1.02 6.35 -9.88
CA ALA A 39 0.21 7.57 -9.95
C ALA A 39 -0.49 7.84 -8.61
N VAL A 40 -1.15 6.82 -8.04
CA VAL A 40 -1.81 6.91 -6.73
C VAL A 40 -0.79 7.24 -5.64
N ALA A 41 0.34 6.54 -5.59
CA ALA A 41 1.38 6.76 -4.59
C ALA A 41 1.90 8.20 -4.63
N ARG A 42 2.11 8.76 -5.82
CA ARG A 42 2.53 10.15 -6.00
C ARG A 42 1.48 11.14 -5.51
N GLU A 43 0.21 10.86 -5.80
CA GLU A 43 -0.91 11.71 -5.38
C GLU A 43 -1.04 11.79 -3.85
N VAL A 44 -0.82 10.68 -3.14
CA VAL A 44 -0.91 10.64 -1.67
C VAL A 44 0.42 10.84 -0.93
N GLY A 45 1.54 10.88 -1.64
CA GLY A 45 2.87 11.11 -1.05
C GLY A 45 3.51 9.86 -0.40
N ILE A 46 3.31 8.69 -1.02
CA ILE A 46 3.96 7.42 -0.65
C ILE A 46 5.18 7.17 -1.56
N ASP A 47 6.33 6.88 -0.94
CA ASP A 47 7.60 6.72 -1.65
C ASP A 47 7.92 5.26 -2.03
N GLU A 48 7.29 4.27 -1.37
CA GLU A 48 7.57 2.83 -1.56
C GLU A 48 6.32 2.10 -2.04
N VAL A 49 6.41 1.45 -3.22
CA VAL A 49 5.27 0.85 -3.92
C VAL A 49 5.56 -0.58 -4.36
N TYR A 50 4.69 -1.49 -3.94
CA TYR A 50 4.60 -2.88 -4.41
C TYR A 50 3.32 -3.02 -5.24
N ALA A 51 3.46 -2.94 -6.57
CA ALA A 51 2.38 -3.11 -7.54
C ALA A 51 2.33 -4.54 -8.08
N GLU A 52 1.24 -4.90 -8.75
CA GLU A 52 1.00 -6.22 -9.38
C GLU A 52 1.10 -7.38 -8.37
N VAL A 53 0.79 -7.12 -7.10
CA VAL A 53 0.85 -8.13 -6.05
C VAL A 53 -0.49 -8.84 -5.93
N MET A 54 -0.50 -10.12 -6.29
CA MET A 54 -1.64 -11.01 -6.09
C MET A 54 -1.97 -11.16 -4.59
N PRO A 55 -3.21 -11.50 -4.21
CA PRO A 55 -3.60 -11.66 -2.81
C PRO A 55 -2.65 -12.57 -2.00
N GLU A 56 -2.21 -13.68 -2.59
CA GLU A 56 -1.29 -14.63 -1.96
C GLU A 56 0.13 -14.05 -1.75
N GLY A 57 0.51 -13.10 -2.62
CA GLY A 57 1.81 -12.41 -2.59
C GLY A 57 1.90 -11.31 -1.53
N LYS A 58 0.78 -10.76 -1.06
CA LYS A 58 0.76 -9.68 -0.06
C LYS A 58 1.45 -10.11 1.24
N VAL A 59 1.17 -11.32 1.70
CA VAL A 59 1.80 -11.91 2.90
C VAL A 59 3.31 -12.04 2.72
N GLY A 60 3.77 -12.37 1.51
CA GLY A 60 5.19 -12.44 1.19
C GLY A 60 5.90 -11.09 1.33
N VAL A 61 5.26 -10.01 0.90
CA VAL A 61 5.78 -8.64 1.06
C VAL A 61 5.88 -8.28 2.55
N VAL A 62 4.83 -8.56 3.33
CA VAL A 62 4.84 -8.30 4.79
C VAL A 62 5.97 -9.07 5.47
N LYS A 63 6.10 -10.38 5.20
CA LYS A 63 7.17 -11.22 5.77
C LYS A 63 8.55 -10.72 5.38
N ARG A 64 8.74 -10.26 4.15
CA ARG A 64 10.00 -9.65 3.71
C ARG A 64 10.32 -8.39 4.51
N LEU A 65 9.37 -7.47 4.66
CA LEU A 65 9.55 -6.24 5.43
C LEU A 65 9.85 -6.54 6.92
N GLN A 66 9.19 -7.54 7.49
CA GLN A 66 9.48 -8.03 8.84
C GLN A 66 10.89 -8.63 8.96
N ALA A 67 11.33 -9.41 7.96
CA ALA A 67 12.68 -9.98 7.92
C ALA A 67 13.79 -8.92 7.77
N GLU A 68 13.46 -7.74 7.22
CA GLU A 68 14.33 -6.55 7.22
C GLU A 68 14.40 -5.87 8.60
N GLY A 69 13.77 -6.43 9.64
CA GLY A 69 13.76 -5.91 11.01
C GLY A 69 12.70 -4.85 11.26
N ARG A 70 11.76 -4.64 10.33
CA ARG A 70 10.69 -3.65 10.48
C ARG A 70 9.53 -4.22 11.29
N SER A 71 8.97 -3.44 12.22
CA SER A 71 7.63 -3.70 12.76
C SER A 71 6.60 -3.26 11.74
N VAL A 72 5.77 -4.19 11.26
CA VAL A 72 4.84 -3.95 10.15
C VAL A 72 3.40 -4.02 10.66
N ALA A 73 2.61 -2.99 10.33
CA ALA A 73 1.16 -3.01 10.43
C ALA A 73 0.59 -2.90 9.00
N MET A 74 -0.38 -3.76 8.68
CA MET A 74 -1.04 -3.77 7.38
C MET A 74 -2.51 -3.37 7.57
N VAL A 75 -3.00 -2.49 6.70
CA VAL A 75 -4.39 -2.04 6.66
C VAL A 75 -4.90 -2.18 5.24
N GLY A 76 -6.10 -2.74 5.09
CA GLY A 76 -6.81 -2.82 3.82
C GLY A 76 -8.28 -3.19 4.04
N ASP A 77 -9.01 -3.43 2.95
CA ASP A 77 -10.46 -3.61 2.91
C ASP A 77 -10.94 -5.00 3.37
N GLY A 78 -10.02 -5.87 3.79
CA GLY A 78 -10.35 -7.02 4.66
C GLY A 78 -10.91 -8.25 3.96
N VAL A 79 -11.31 -8.17 2.68
CA VAL A 79 -11.72 -9.38 1.94
C VAL A 79 -10.51 -10.24 1.55
N ASN A 80 -9.35 -9.61 1.34
CA ASN A 80 -8.08 -10.26 1.00
C ASN A 80 -7.00 -10.17 2.10
N ASP A 81 -7.24 -9.40 3.16
CA ASP A 81 -6.20 -9.09 4.16
C ASP A 81 -6.30 -9.95 5.44
N ALA A 82 -7.30 -10.83 5.53
CA ALA A 82 -7.43 -11.80 6.61
C ALA A 82 -6.29 -12.85 6.63
N ALA A 83 -5.59 -13.04 5.50
CA ALA A 83 -4.44 -13.94 5.42
C ALA A 83 -3.11 -13.28 5.83
N ALA A 84 -3.10 -11.96 6.06
CA ALA A 84 -1.90 -11.18 6.36
C ALA A 84 -1.67 -10.87 7.85
N LEU A 85 -2.63 -11.23 8.72
CA LEU A 85 -2.53 -11.14 10.18
C LEU A 85 -2.03 -12.44 10.80
#